data_AF-A0A8S0G3L0-F1
#
_entry.id   AF-A0A8S0G3L0-F1
#
_cell.length_a   1.000
_cell.length_b   1.000
_cell.length_c   1.000
_cell.angle_alpha   90.00
_cell.angle_beta   90.00
_cell.angle_gamma   90.00
#
_symmetry.space_group_name_H-M   'P 1'
#
loop_
_entity.id
_entity.type
_entity.pdbx_description
1 polymer ?
#
loop_
_entity_poly.entity_id
_entity_poly.type
_entity_poly.pdbx_seq_one_letter_code
_entity_poly.pdbx_strand_id
1 'polypeptide(L)'
;MALAREDAQFITWEHPLIRNGLDLILSGDTGSSTISLLKNKALPVGTLLVELIYVVEAQAPKQLQLNRFLPPTPVRMLLDKNGNNLAAQVEFETFNRQLNAVNRHTGSKLVNAVQQDVHAILQLGEAQIEKSARALIDAARNEADEKLSAELSRLEALRRLQLTRTFVTTN
;
A
#
# COMPACT_ATOMS: atom_id res chain seq x y z
N MET A 1 -5.16 15.67 -29.51
CA MET A 1 -6.36 15.18 -30.21
C MET A 1 -7.47 14.83 -29.21
N ALA A 2 -7.98 15.82 -28.48
CA ALA A 2 -9.12 15.65 -27.56
C ALA A 2 -10.26 16.66 -27.82
N LEU A 3 -10.06 17.60 -28.75
CA LEU A 3 -11.06 18.61 -29.13
C LEU A 3 -11.89 18.23 -30.38
N ALA A 4 -11.69 17.02 -30.94
CA ALA A 4 -12.28 16.65 -32.24
C ALA A 4 -13.23 15.45 -32.17
N ARG A 5 -13.47 14.88 -30.97
CA ARG A 5 -14.35 13.73 -30.76
C ARG A 5 -15.08 13.86 -29.43
N GLU A 6 -16.32 14.33 -29.50
CA GLU A 6 -17.23 14.45 -28.34
C GLU A 6 -17.70 13.07 -27.82
N ASP A 7 -17.46 12.00 -28.58
CA ASP A 7 -17.92 10.63 -28.28
C ASP A 7 -16.90 9.79 -27.49
N ALA A 8 -15.72 10.34 -27.19
CA ALA A 8 -14.63 9.61 -26.54
C ALA A 8 -14.36 10.19 -25.15
N GLN A 9 -14.68 9.42 -24.10
CA GLN A 9 -14.25 9.77 -22.75
C GLN A 9 -12.74 9.53 -22.62
N PHE A 10 -12.02 10.58 -22.29
CA PHE A 10 -10.58 10.51 -22.05
C PHE A 10 -10.34 9.82 -20.70
N ILE A 11 -9.87 8.57 -20.75
CA ILE A 11 -9.63 7.77 -19.56
C ILE A 11 -8.28 8.15 -18.94
N THR A 12 -8.33 8.67 -17.72
CA THR A 12 -7.17 8.94 -16.86
C THR A 12 -7.31 8.17 -15.55
N TRP A 13 -6.25 8.13 -14.74
CA TRP A 13 -6.29 7.56 -13.39
C TRP A 13 -7.34 8.24 -12.47
N GLU A 14 -7.70 9.49 -12.78
CA GLU A 14 -8.75 10.23 -12.06
C GLU A 14 -10.17 9.97 -12.58
N HIS A 15 -10.30 9.18 -13.65
CA HIS A 15 -11.61 8.91 -14.25
C HIS A 15 -12.50 8.10 -13.29
N PRO A 16 -13.79 8.47 -13.11
CA PRO A 16 -14.69 7.77 -12.18
C PRO A 16 -14.78 6.26 -12.44
N LEU A 17 -14.71 5.82 -13.70
CA LEU A 17 -14.68 4.38 -14.02
C LEU A 17 -13.49 3.65 -13.40
N ILE A 18 -12.30 4.25 -13.43
CA ILE A 18 -11.08 3.65 -12.86
C ILE A 18 -11.16 3.68 -11.34
N ARG A 19 -11.57 4.81 -10.74
CA ARG A 19 -11.72 4.93 -9.29
C ARG A 19 -12.77 3.97 -8.73
N ASN A 20 -13.95 3.89 -9.35
CA ASN A 20 -15.02 3.00 -8.91
C ASN A 20 -14.65 1.52 -9.10
N GLY A 21 -13.95 1.17 -10.18
CA GLY A 21 -13.45 -0.20 -10.40
C GLY A 21 -12.41 -0.62 -9.36
N LEU A 22 -11.47 0.28 -9.03
CA LEU A 22 -10.50 0.06 -7.96
C LEU A 22 -11.19 -0.06 -6.59
N ASP A 23 -12.13 0.83 -6.29
CA ASP A 23 -12.90 0.81 -5.03
C ASP A 23 -13.66 -0.52 -4.87
N LEU A 24 -14.27 -1.03 -5.94
CA LEU A 24 -14.97 -2.33 -5.92
C LEU A 24 -14.02 -3.50 -5.60
N ILE A 25 -12.81 -3.50 -6.14
CA ILE A 25 -11.82 -4.56 -5.91
C ILE A 25 -11.20 -4.43 -4.51
N LEU A 26 -10.89 -3.21 -4.07
CA LEU A 26 -10.25 -2.93 -2.79
C LEU A 26 -11.23 -3.03 -1.61
N SER A 27 -12.54 -2.85 -1.84
CA SER A 27 -13.57 -3.00 -0.80
C SER A 27 -14.06 -4.44 -0.62
N GLY A 28 -13.81 -5.31 -1.60
CA GLY A 28 -14.16 -6.73 -1.55
C GLY A 28 -13.10 -7.59 -0.84
N ASP A 29 -13.50 -8.78 -0.43
CA ASP A 29 -12.60 -9.84 0.07
C ASP A 29 -12.08 -10.75 -1.06
N THR A 30 -12.49 -10.51 -2.30
CA THR A 30 -12.13 -11.34 -3.45
C THR A 30 -10.65 -11.19 -3.76
N GLY A 31 -9.89 -12.29 -3.68
CA GLY A 31 -8.44 -12.29 -3.86
C GLY A 31 -7.64 -12.08 -2.56
N SER A 32 -8.31 -11.96 -1.40
CA SER A 32 -7.66 -11.76 -0.09
C SER A 32 -6.90 -12.99 0.44
N SER A 33 -7.21 -14.19 -0.06
CA SER A 33 -6.55 -15.42 0.38
C SER A 33 -6.50 -16.44 -0.76
N THR A 34 -5.31 -17.00 -0.98
CA THR A 34 -5.08 -18.03 -2.00
C THR A 34 -4.03 -19.03 -1.52
N ILE A 35 -4.05 -20.23 -2.10
CA ILE A 35 -3.03 -21.25 -1.88
C ILE A 35 -2.45 -21.70 -3.22
N SER A 36 -1.13 -21.76 -3.27
CA SER A 36 -0.37 -22.10 -4.47
C SER A 36 0.78 -23.05 -4.15
N LEU A 37 1.20 -23.84 -5.13
CA LEU A 37 2.36 -24.71 -5.04
C LEU A 37 3.54 -24.12 -5.81
N LEU A 38 4.68 -24.02 -5.12
CA LEU A 38 5.95 -23.67 -5.73
C LEU A 38 6.73 -24.94 -6.07
N LYS A 39 7.00 -25.18 -7.35
CA LYS A 39 7.82 -26.31 -7.82
C LYS A 39 9.27 -25.85 -7.95
N ASN A 40 10.06 -26.01 -6.88
CA ASN A 40 11.46 -25.64 -6.89
C ASN A 40 12.34 -26.76 -6.30
N LYS A 41 13.25 -27.31 -7.11
CA LYS A 41 14.17 -28.40 -6.70
C LYS A 41 15.25 -27.95 -5.72
N ALA A 42 15.52 -26.64 -5.63
CA ALA A 42 16.51 -26.10 -4.72
C ALA A 42 15.98 -25.91 -3.29
N LEU A 43 14.66 -26.02 -3.08
CA LEU A 43 14.05 -25.88 -1.76
C LEU A 43 13.75 -27.25 -1.14
N PRO A 44 13.93 -27.42 0.18
CA PRO A 44 13.50 -28.62 0.87
C PRO A 44 12.01 -28.89 0.70
N VAL A 45 11.64 -30.17 0.65
CA VAL A 45 10.23 -30.57 0.62
C VAL A 45 9.53 -30.10 1.89
N GLY A 46 8.31 -29.60 1.76
CA GLY A 46 7.52 -29.08 2.88
C GLY A 46 7.91 -27.66 3.32
N THR A 47 8.69 -26.92 2.50
CA THR A 47 8.92 -25.50 2.74
C THR A 47 7.60 -24.73 2.71
N LEU A 48 7.32 -24.00 3.79
CA LEU A 48 6.16 -23.12 3.92
C LEU A 48 6.61 -21.67 3.77
N LEU A 49 5.93 -20.96 2.86
CA LEU A 49 6.07 -19.51 2.68
C LEU A 49 4.68 -18.88 2.83
N VAL A 50 4.61 -17.77 3.54
CA VAL A 50 3.38 -17.00 3.72
C VAL A 50 3.60 -15.60 3.17
N GLU A 51 2.89 -15.27 2.10
CA GLU A 51 2.89 -13.94 1.52
C GLU A 51 1.77 -13.11 2.14
N LEU A 52 2.13 -11.98 2.74
CA LEU A 52 1.23 -11.07 3.44
C LEU A 52 1.33 -9.70 2.78
N ILE A 53 0.18 -9.12 2.44
CA ILE A 53 0.11 -7.75 1.92
C ILE A 53 -0.65 -6.93 2.96
N TYR A 54 0.11 -6.29 3.84
CA TYR A 54 -0.46 -5.35 4.81
C TYR A 54 -0.77 -4.02 4.12
N VAL A 55 -1.73 -3.27 4.62
CA VAL A 55 -2.03 -1.92 4.14
C VAL A 55 -1.89 -0.96 5.29
N VAL A 56 -0.97 0.00 5.16
CA VAL A 56 -0.84 1.10 6.11
C VAL A 56 -1.75 2.23 5.65
N GLU A 57 -2.76 2.53 6.46
CA GLU A 57 -3.73 3.58 6.19
C GLU A 57 -4.03 4.42 7.45
N ALA A 58 -4.44 5.66 7.24
CA ALA A 58 -4.84 6.56 8.30
C ALA A 58 -6.35 6.76 8.30
N GLN A 59 -6.99 6.50 9.44
CA GLN A 59 -8.42 6.75 9.65
C GLN A 59 -8.61 8.21 10.05
N ALA A 60 -8.93 9.08 9.07
CA ALA A 60 -9.07 10.51 9.29
C ALA A 60 -10.12 11.16 8.37
N PRO A 61 -10.76 12.27 8.79
CA PRO A 61 -11.65 13.03 7.93
C PRO A 61 -10.95 13.50 6.64
N LYS A 62 -11.63 13.38 5.49
CA LYS A 62 -11.10 13.76 4.17
C LYS A 62 -10.56 15.20 4.11
N GLN A 63 -11.10 16.10 4.95
CA GLN A 63 -10.68 17.50 5.06
C GLN A 63 -9.20 17.66 5.47
N LEU A 64 -8.63 16.69 6.21
CA LEU A 64 -7.21 16.71 6.61
C LEU A 64 -6.26 16.31 5.47
N GLN A 65 -6.79 15.77 4.37
CA GLN A 65 -6.03 15.42 3.16
C GLN A 65 -4.78 14.55 3.44
N LEU A 66 -4.83 13.66 4.44
CA LEU A 66 -3.70 12.80 4.84
C LEU A 66 -3.20 11.91 3.70
N ASN A 67 -4.08 11.51 2.77
CA ASN A 67 -3.73 10.71 1.60
C ASN A 67 -2.65 11.34 0.71
N ARG A 68 -2.37 12.65 0.86
CA ARG A 68 -1.28 13.30 0.13
C ARG A 68 0.12 12.94 0.66
N PHE A 69 0.21 12.50 1.92
CA PHE A 69 1.47 12.15 2.59
C PHE A 69 1.54 10.67 2.93
N LEU A 70 0.39 10.08 3.28
CA LEU A 70 0.26 8.65 3.57
C LEU A 70 -1.03 8.10 2.93
N PRO A 71 -1.03 7.87 1.60
CA PRO A 71 -2.11 7.12 0.97
C PRO A 71 -2.14 5.67 1.49
N PRO A 72 -3.23 4.91 1.27
CA PRO A 72 -3.26 3.47 1.56
C PRO A 72 -2.07 2.77 0.90
N THR A 73 -1.06 2.43 1.69
CA THR A 73 0.25 2.01 1.19
C THR A 73 0.43 0.53 1.47
N PRO A 74 0.45 -0.33 0.43
CA PRO A 74 0.66 -1.76 0.63
C PRO A 74 2.11 -2.03 1.02
N VAL A 75 2.29 -2.88 2.03
CA VAL A 75 3.57 -3.40 2.49
C VAL A 75 3.55 -4.91 2.34
N ARG A 76 4.26 -5.38 1.32
CA ARG A 76 4.41 -6.81 1.05
C ARG A 76 5.47 -7.42 1.97
N MET A 77 5.12 -8.55 2.56
CA MET A 77 6.01 -9.41 3.34
C MET A 77 5.92 -10.83 2.82
N LEU A 78 7.05 -11.52 2.75
CA LEU A 78 7.12 -12.92 2.34
C LEU A 78 7.89 -13.67 3.42
N LEU A 79 7.17 -14.31 4.32
CA LEU A 79 7.73 -14.92 5.52
C LEU A 79 8.00 -16.40 5.32
N ASP A 80 9.16 -16.87 5.75
CA ASP A 80 9.41 -18.28 5.99
C ASP A 80 8.86 -18.73 7.35
N LYS A 81 8.95 -20.03 7.65
CA LYS A 81 8.52 -20.61 8.93
C LYS A 81 9.19 -20.02 10.18
N ASN A 82 10.34 -19.37 10.02
CA ASN A 82 11.11 -18.77 11.12
C ASN A 82 10.81 -17.27 11.25
N GLY A 83 9.96 -16.71 10.38
CA GLY A 83 9.65 -15.29 10.32
C GLY A 83 10.65 -14.45 9.56
N ASN A 84 11.58 -15.02 8.78
CA ASN A 84 12.47 -14.23 7.95
C ASN A 84 11.69 -13.62 6.78
N ASN A 85 11.75 -12.30 6.61
CA ASN A 85 11.11 -11.62 5.50
C ASN A 85 12.00 -11.61 4.25
N LEU A 86 11.55 -12.30 3.21
CA LEU A 86 12.20 -12.47 1.92
C LEU A 86 11.68 -11.51 0.84
N ALA A 87 10.70 -10.66 1.14
CA ALA A 87 10.03 -9.83 0.13
C ALA A 87 10.98 -8.87 -0.59
N ALA A 88 12.05 -8.41 0.07
CA ALA A 88 13.04 -7.52 -0.54
C ALA A 88 13.95 -8.24 -1.56
N GLN A 89 14.17 -9.54 -1.39
CA GLN A 89 15.00 -10.36 -2.28
C GLN A 89 14.17 -11.05 -3.37
N VAL A 90 12.87 -11.23 -3.12
CA VAL A 90 11.97 -11.99 -3.98
C VAL A 90 10.92 -11.05 -4.57
N GLU A 91 11.13 -10.65 -5.82
CA GLU A 91 10.21 -9.80 -6.59
C GLU A 91 8.87 -10.52 -6.84
N PHE A 92 7.76 -9.76 -6.86
CA PHE A 92 6.40 -10.29 -6.88
C PHE A 92 6.06 -11.02 -8.18
N GLU A 93 6.23 -10.37 -9.32
CA GLU A 93 5.83 -10.93 -10.62
C GLU A 93 6.63 -12.18 -10.98
N THR A 94 7.91 -12.18 -10.64
CA THR A 94 8.81 -13.32 -10.88
C THR A 94 8.50 -14.49 -9.97
N PHE A 95 8.11 -14.23 -8.72
CA PHE A 95 7.66 -15.26 -7.80
C PHE A 95 6.29 -15.83 -8.22
N ASN A 96 5.32 -14.96 -8.48
CA ASN A 96 3.95 -15.33 -8.85
C ASN A 96 3.90 -16.21 -10.11
N ARG A 97 4.73 -15.93 -11.11
CA ARG A 97 4.83 -16.75 -12.34
C ARG A 97 5.29 -18.19 -12.12
N GLN A 98 5.95 -18.50 -10.99
CA GLN A 98 6.41 -19.86 -10.68
C GLN A 98 5.36 -20.67 -9.92
N LEU A 99 4.29 -20.02 -9.44
CA LEU A 99 3.25 -20.62 -8.64
C LEU A 99 2.26 -21.39 -9.52
N ASN A 100 1.85 -22.56 -9.03
CA ASN A 100 0.84 -23.40 -9.65
C ASN A 100 -0.41 -23.45 -8.77
N ALA A 101 -1.58 -23.28 -9.37
CA ALA A 101 -2.85 -23.40 -8.65
C ALA A 101 -3.05 -24.81 -8.07
N VAL A 102 -3.75 -24.87 -6.93
CA VAL A 102 -4.12 -26.12 -6.26
C VAL A 102 -5.62 -26.31 -6.36
N ASN A 103 -6.06 -27.56 -6.58
CA ASN A 103 -7.50 -27.86 -6.52
C ASN A 103 -8.02 -27.68 -5.07
N ARG A 104 -9.32 -27.38 -4.94
CA ARG A 104 -9.95 -27.06 -3.64
C ARG A 104 -9.81 -28.16 -2.59
N HIS A 105 -9.90 -29.43 -2.99
CA HIS A 105 -9.84 -30.56 -2.06
C HIS A 105 -8.43 -30.72 -1.45
N THR A 106 -7.39 -30.71 -2.29
CA THR A 106 -5.99 -30.77 -1.86
C THR A 106 -5.60 -29.52 -1.08
N GLY A 107 -6.01 -28.34 -1.57
CA GLY A 107 -5.73 -27.07 -0.91
C GLY A 107 -6.25 -27.03 0.53
N SER A 108 -7.51 -27.42 0.75
CA SER A 108 -8.10 -27.45 2.10
C SER A 108 -7.34 -28.37 3.06
N LYS A 109 -6.91 -29.55 2.61
CA LYS A 109 -6.10 -30.46 3.43
C LYS A 109 -4.73 -29.88 3.79
N LEU A 110 -4.07 -29.22 2.82
CA LEU A 110 -2.77 -28.58 3.05
C LEU A 110 -2.89 -27.45 4.06
N VAL A 111 -3.88 -26.55 3.89
CA VAL A 111 -4.13 -25.45 4.84
C VAL A 111 -4.35 -25.97 6.25
N ASN A 112 -5.22 -26.97 6.43
CA ASN A 112 -5.49 -27.55 7.74
C ASN A 112 -4.24 -28.18 8.38
N ALA A 113 -3.35 -28.76 7.56
CA ALA A 113 -2.11 -29.37 8.05
C ALA A 113 -1.10 -28.35 8.57
N VAL A 114 -1.04 -27.15 7.97
CA VAL A 114 -0.09 -26.09 8.34
C VAL A 114 -0.73 -24.92 9.11
N GLN A 115 -1.98 -25.06 9.54
CA GLN A 115 -2.76 -23.97 10.14
C GLN A 115 -2.06 -23.38 11.38
N GLN A 116 -1.49 -24.23 12.23
CA GLN A 116 -0.78 -23.78 13.43
C GLN A 116 0.50 -23.02 13.06
N ASP A 117 1.26 -23.50 12.07
CA ASP A 117 2.47 -22.84 11.60
C ASP A 117 2.15 -21.47 10.98
N VAL A 118 1.11 -21.39 10.13
CA VAL A 118 0.67 -20.13 9.54
C VAL A 118 0.26 -19.14 10.63
N HIS A 119 -0.46 -19.56 11.66
CA HIS A 119 -0.84 -18.68 12.77
C HIS A 119 0.38 -18.13 13.52
N ALA A 120 1.39 -18.96 13.76
CA ALA A 120 2.64 -18.52 14.36
C ALA A 120 3.40 -17.53 13.46
N ILE A 121 3.45 -17.78 12.15
CA ILE A 121 4.09 -16.88 11.17
C ILE A 121 3.38 -15.51 11.12
N LEU A 122 2.05 -15.49 11.22
CA LEU A 122 1.28 -14.23 11.25
C LEU A 122 1.69 -13.35 12.45
N GLN A 123 1.89 -13.94 13.63
CA GLN A 123 2.35 -13.22 14.82
C GLN A 123 3.77 -12.65 14.63
N LEU A 124 4.66 -13.40 13.98
CA LEU A 124 6.00 -12.91 13.63
C LEU A 124 5.95 -11.76 12.62
N GLY A 125 4.98 -11.80 11.70
CA GLY A 125 4.72 -10.75 10.73
C GLY A 125 4.24 -9.46 11.39
N GLU A 126 3.34 -9.56 12.38
CA GLU A 126 2.74 -8.43 13.10
C GLU A 126 3.80 -7.52 13.75
N ALA A 127 4.77 -8.11 14.47
CA ALA A 127 5.85 -7.35 15.08
C ALA A 127 6.75 -6.63 14.06
N GLN A 128 6.95 -7.24 12.87
CA GLN A 128 7.78 -6.65 11.82
C GLN A 128 7.04 -5.55 11.05
N ILE A 129 5.77 -5.75 10.72
CA ILE A 129 4.98 -4.75 10.03
C ILE A 129 4.80 -3.50 10.89
N GLU A 130 4.64 -3.63 12.22
CA GLU A 130 4.54 -2.47 13.10
C GLU A 130 5.78 -1.55 12.96
N LYS A 131 6.97 -2.14 12.95
CA LYS A 131 8.22 -1.41 12.75
C LYS A 131 8.30 -0.74 11.36
N SER A 132 7.94 -1.47 10.31
CA SER A 132 7.93 -0.92 8.94
C SER A 132 6.87 0.17 8.76
N ALA A 133 5.68 -0.02 9.32
CA ALA A 133 4.60 0.97 9.31
C ALA A 133 5.02 2.23 10.05
N ARG A 134 5.71 2.11 11.20
CA ARG A 134 6.24 3.25 11.94
C ARG A 134 7.22 4.07 11.10
N ALA A 135 8.12 3.41 10.37
CA ALA A 135 9.05 4.09 9.47
C ALA A 135 8.32 4.88 8.37
N LEU A 136 7.28 4.31 7.76
CA LEU A 136 6.44 4.99 6.76
C LEU A 136 5.70 6.19 7.36
N ILE A 137 5.12 6.02 8.56
CA ILE A 137 4.41 7.08 9.27
C ILE A 137 5.36 8.23 9.62
N ASP A 138 6.55 7.93 10.11
CA ASP A 138 7.52 8.96 10.50
C ASP A 138 8.06 9.70 9.27
N ALA A 139 8.30 9.01 8.16
CA ALA A 139 8.64 9.65 6.88
C ALA A 139 7.52 10.58 6.38
N ALA A 140 6.27 10.11 6.39
CA ALA A 140 5.11 10.91 5.99
C ALA A 140 4.91 12.14 6.91
N ARG A 141 5.16 12.01 8.21
CA ARG A 141 5.12 13.13 9.16
C ARG A 141 6.17 14.18 8.86
N ASN A 142 7.41 13.77 8.60
CA ASN A 142 8.49 14.70 8.27
C ASN A 142 8.19 15.44 6.96
N GLU A 143 7.72 14.73 5.92
CA GLU A 143 7.33 15.36 4.66
C GLU A 143 6.16 16.34 4.84
N ALA A 144 5.17 15.98 5.66
CA ALA A 144 4.04 16.84 5.98
C ALA A 144 4.49 18.12 6.69
N ASP A 145 5.34 17.98 7.71
CA ASP A 145 5.86 19.12 8.47
C ASP A 145 6.68 20.06 7.58
N GLU A 146 7.58 19.52 6.75
CA GLU A 146 8.40 20.31 5.83
C GLU A 146 7.54 21.12 4.85
N LYS A 147 6.60 20.46 4.17
CA LYS A 147 5.75 21.10 3.15
C LYS A 147 4.77 22.11 3.75
N LEU A 148 4.12 21.77 4.86
CA LEU A 148 3.12 22.63 5.47
C LEU A 148 3.77 23.84 6.16
N SER A 149 4.91 23.65 6.82
CA SER A 149 5.66 24.75 7.46
C SER A 149 6.26 25.71 6.43
N ALA A 150 6.75 25.20 5.30
CA ALA A 150 7.21 26.02 4.19
C ALA A 150 6.08 26.88 3.60
N GLU A 151 4.90 26.29 3.37
CA GLU A 151 3.75 27.01 2.84
C GLU A 151 3.22 28.04 3.84
N LEU A 152 3.16 27.70 5.14
CA LEU A 152 2.80 28.65 6.20
C LEU A 152 3.74 29.86 6.19
N SER A 153 5.05 29.62 6.16
CA SER A 153 6.06 30.68 6.14
C SER A 153 5.92 31.59 4.91
N ARG A 154 5.65 31.00 3.74
CA ARG A 154 5.37 31.74 2.50
C ARG A 154 4.12 32.61 2.62
N LEU A 155 3.02 32.06 3.16
CA LEU A 155 1.76 32.78 3.32
C LEU A 155 1.89 33.94 4.32
N GLU A 156 2.63 33.73 5.42
CA GLU A 156 2.92 34.81 6.38
C GLU A 156 3.75 35.93 5.75
N ALA A 157 4.77 35.59 4.96
CA ALA A 157 5.58 36.56 4.24
C ALA A 157 4.72 37.37 3.25
N LEU A 158 3.84 36.70 2.48
CA LEU A 158 2.91 37.37 1.56
C LEU A 158 1.94 38.30 2.30
N ARG A 159 1.40 37.86 3.43
CA ARG A 159 0.51 38.69 4.27
C ARG A 159 1.22 39.96 4.75
N ARG A 160 2.48 39.84 5.22
CA ARG A 160 3.28 40.99 5.66
C ARG A 160 3.51 41.98 4.51
N LEU A 161 3.91 41.49 3.33
CA LEU A 161 4.14 42.34 2.15
C LEU A 161 2.88 43.06 1.66
N GLN A 162 1.74 42.39 1.68
CA GLN A 162 0.45 42.98 1.30
C GLN A 162 0.03 44.08 2.28
N LEU A 163 0.14 43.85 3.58
CA LEU A 163 -0.15 44.86 4.60
C LEU A 163 0.73 46.11 4.42
N THR A 164 2.04 45.94 4.21
CA THR A 164 2.96 47.06 3.95
C THR A 164 2.62 47.81 2.66
N ARG A 165 2.16 47.13 1.60
CA ARG A 165 1.71 47.79 0.36
C ARG A 165 0.45 48.63 0.56
N THR A 166 -0.51 48.17 1.36
CA THR A 166 -1.75 48.93 1.61
C THR A 166 -1.49 50.25 2.35
N PHE A 167 -0.48 50.32 3.23
CA PHE A 167 -0.10 51.56 3.91
C PHE A 167 0.59 52.58 3.00
N VAL A 168 1.30 52.14 1.96
CA VAL A 168 2.03 53.04 1.04
C VAL A 168 1.11 53.64 -0.03
N THR A 169 -0.01 53.00 -0.37
CA THR A 169 -0.97 53.51 -1.37
C THR A 169 -2.07 54.41 -0.81
N THR A 170 -2.06 54.71 0.49
CA THR A 170 -3.08 55.55 1.16
C THR A 170 -2.52 56.89 1.64
N ASN A 171 -1.37 57.32 1.10
CA ASN A 171 -0.73 58.60 1.41
C ASN A 171 -0.40 59.36 0.13
#